data_AF-A0A2V6BZE9-F1
#
_entry.id   AF-A0A2V6BZE9-F1
#
_cell.length_a   1.000
_cell.length_b   1.000
_cell.length_c   1.000
_cell.angle_alpha   90.00
_cell.angle_beta   90.00
_cell.angle_gamma   90.00
#
_symmetry.space_group_name_H-M   'P 1'
#
loop_
_entity.id
_entity.type
_entity.pdbx_description
1 polymer ?
#
loop_
_entity_poly.entity_id
_entity_poly.type
_entity_poly.pdbx_seq_one_letter_code
_entity_poly.pdbx_strand_id
1 'polypeptide(L)' 'GEWLVNDERTEPLNGLMFAVNMLVNTESGDTFSFNEIKRWLEEAGFKNARTLEAPGPSPLVLATKA' A
#
# COMPACT_ATOMS: atom_id res chain seq x y z
N GLY A 1 11.05 -1.45 -3.12
CA GLY A 1 10.03 -0.61 -3.74
C GLY A 1 8.71 -1.13 -3.25
N GLU A 2 7.81 -0.23 -2.83
CA GLU A 2 6.48 -0.61 -2.35
C GLU A 2 5.60 -1.09 -3.51
N TRP A 3 4.71 -2.05 -3.26
CA TRP A 3 3.77 -2.59 -4.25
C TRP A 3 2.37 -2.63 -3.62
N LEU A 4 1.42 -1.91 -4.20
CA LEU A 4 0.03 -2.06 -3.80
C LEU A 4 -0.55 -3.39 -4.27
N VAL A 5 -1.44 -3.95 -3.46
CA VAL A 5 -2.34 -5.05 -3.83
C VAL A 5 -3.79 -4.57 -3.85
N ASN A 6 -4.67 -5.28 -4.56
CA ASN A 6 -6.11 -5.06 -4.43
C ASN A 6 -6.61 -5.56 -3.06
N ASP A 7 -7.82 -5.14 -2.69
CA ASP A 7 -8.41 -5.49 -1.38
C ASP A 7 -8.64 -7.00 -1.24
N GLU A 8 -8.93 -7.69 -2.34
CA GLU A 8 -9.12 -9.14 -2.35
C GLU A 8 -7.79 -9.91 -2.28
N ARG A 9 -6.65 -9.21 -2.37
CA ARG A 9 -5.29 -9.78 -2.35
C ARG A 9 -5.09 -10.87 -3.39
N THR A 10 -5.58 -10.63 -4.60
CA THR A 10 -5.49 -11.53 -5.76
C THR A 10 -4.66 -10.95 -6.90
N GLU A 11 -4.38 -9.64 -6.87
CA GLU A 11 -3.62 -8.92 -7.89
C GLU A 11 -2.97 -7.65 -7.32
N PRO A 12 -1.98 -7.07 -8.01
CA PRO A 12 -1.22 -7.66 -9.11
C PRO A 12 -0.21 -8.71 -8.60
N LEU A 13 0.17 -9.67 -9.48
CA LEU A 13 1.03 -10.81 -9.13
C LEU A 13 2.36 -10.40 -8.49
N ASN A 14 2.98 -9.34 -8.96
CA ASN A 14 4.23 -8.81 -8.41
C ASN A 14 4.08 -8.33 -6.96
N GLY A 15 2.96 -7.68 -6.61
CA GLY A 15 2.65 -7.33 -5.22
C GLY A 15 2.52 -8.58 -4.35
N LEU A 16 1.78 -9.59 -4.83
CA LEU A 16 1.64 -10.86 -4.10
C LEU A 16 2.97 -11.60 -3.91
N MET A 17 3.82 -11.64 -4.93
CA MET A 17 5.15 -12.25 -4.81
C MET A 17 6.05 -11.45 -3.86
N PHE A 18 5.91 -10.12 -3.83
CA PHE A 18 6.64 -9.29 -2.88
C PHE A 18 6.17 -9.50 -1.44
N ALA A 19 4.88 -9.75 -1.20
CA ALA A 19 4.33 -10.10 0.11
C ALA A 19 5.00 -11.34 0.71
N VAL A 20 5.25 -12.37 -0.11
CA VAL A 20 6.02 -13.56 0.32
C VAL A 20 7.44 -13.17 0.73
N ASN A 21 8.06 -12.25 -0.01
CA ASN A 21 9.39 -11.78 0.32
C ASN A 21 9.41 -10.99 1.64
N MET A 22 8.36 -10.22 1.94
CA MET A 22 8.19 -9.54 3.23
C MET A 22 7.99 -10.53 4.37
N LEU A 23 7.16 -11.57 4.19
CA LEU A 23 6.95 -12.63 5.17
C LEU A 23 8.26 -13.33 5.56
N VAL A 24 9.16 -13.57 4.60
CA VAL A 24 10.43 -14.27 4.87
C VAL A 24 11.48 -13.36 5.49
N ASN A 25 11.54 -12.10 5.07
CA ASN A 25 12.68 -11.22 5.38
C ASN A 25 12.38 -10.15 6.43
N THR A 26 11.17 -10.10 6.99
CA THR A 26 10.78 -9.11 7.99
C THR A 26 9.95 -9.77 9.09
N GLU A 27 9.99 -9.22 10.31
CA GLU A 27 9.21 -9.77 11.44
C GLU A 27 7.70 -9.52 11.28
N SER A 28 7.31 -8.40 10.66
CA SER A 28 5.91 -7.94 10.61
C SER A 28 5.55 -7.18 9.31
N GLY A 29 6.32 -7.37 8.23
CA GLY A 29 6.07 -6.69 6.95
C GLY A 29 5.11 -7.47 6.04
N ASP A 30 4.47 -6.73 5.14
CA ASP A 30 3.55 -7.26 4.11
C ASP A 30 3.45 -6.22 2.96
N THR A 31 2.74 -6.54 1.89
CA THR A 31 2.16 -5.55 0.96
C THR A 31 0.76 -5.16 1.39
N PHE A 32 0.36 -3.94 1.07
CA PHE A 32 -0.91 -3.39 1.53
C PHE A 32 -1.75 -2.85 0.40
N SER A 33 -3.07 -2.93 0.58
CA SER A 33 -4.00 -2.28 -0.32
C SER A 33 -4.05 -0.78 -0.07
N PHE A 34 -4.53 -0.04 -1.07
CA PHE A 34 -4.80 1.39 -0.89
C PHE A 34 -5.78 1.65 0.26
N ASN A 35 -6.80 0.80 0.44
CA ASN A 35 -7.81 1.01 1.47
C ASN A 35 -7.29 0.73 2.89
N GLU A 36 -6.35 -0.20 3.05
CA GLU A 36 -5.64 -0.39 4.32
C GLU A 36 -4.83 0.86 4.69
N ILE A 37 -4.02 1.35 3.74
CA ILE A 37 -3.20 2.55 3.94
C ILE A 37 -4.08 3.78 4.20
N LYS A 38 -5.16 3.94 3.43
CA LYS A 38 -6.15 5.01 3.60
C LYS A 38 -6.73 4.98 5.02
N ARG A 39 -7.12 3.81 5.51
CA ARG A 39 -7.68 3.67 6.86
C ARG A 39 -6.68 4.13 7.92
N TRP A 40 -5.42 3.73 7.83
CA TRP A 40 -4.40 4.20 8.79
C TRP A 40 -4.17 5.71 8.71
N LEU A 41 -4.19 6.29 7.51
CA LEU A 41 -4.08 7.73 7.33
C LEU A 41 -5.26 8.47 7.98
N GLU A 42 -6.48 7.97 7.80
CA GLU A 42 -7.69 8.52 8.41
C GLU A 42 -7.66 8.40 9.95
N GLU A 43 -7.24 7.25 10.48
CA GLU A 43 -7.04 7.02 11.93
C GLU A 43 -5.97 7.96 12.51
N ALA A 44 -4.94 8.31 11.72
CA ALA A 44 -3.90 9.28 12.07
C ALA A 44 -4.33 10.76 11.90
N GLY A 45 -5.57 11.03 11.49
CA GLY A 45 -6.13 12.39 11.34
C GLY A 45 -5.82 13.07 10.00
N PHE A 46 -5.29 12.33 9.02
CA PHE A 46 -5.16 12.82 7.65
C PHE A 46 -6.49 12.69 6.90
N LYS A 47 -6.62 13.47 5.83
CA LYS A 47 -7.81 13.51 4.98
C LYS A 47 -7.43 13.48 3.51
N ASN A 48 -8.42 13.23 2.64
CA ASN A 48 -8.27 13.26 1.18
C ASN A 48 -7.21 12.28 0.64
N ALA A 49 -7.10 11.10 1.25
CA ALA A 49 -6.23 10.04 0.77
C ALA A 49 -6.62 9.62 -0.65
N ARG A 50 -5.65 9.59 -1.56
CA ARG A 50 -5.81 9.18 -2.96
C ARG A 50 -4.50 8.71 -3.55
N THR A 51 -4.57 7.97 -4.65
CA THR A 51 -3.41 7.60 -5.46
C THR A 51 -3.11 8.68 -6.50
N LEU A 52 -1.84 8.86 -6.82
CA LEU A 52 -1.34 9.65 -7.94
C LEU A 52 -0.41 8.77 -8.78
N GLU A 53 -0.47 8.91 -10.10
CA GLU A 53 0.52 8.28 -10.97
C GLU A 53 1.92 8.82 -10.64
N ALA A 54 2.88 7.91 -10.51
CA ALA A 54 4.27 8.23 -10.20
C ALA A 54 5.20 7.28 -10.97
N PRO A 55 6.42 7.72 -11.32
CA PRO A 55 7.41 6.82 -11.89
C PRO A 55 7.75 5.72 -10.88
N GLY A 56 7.40 4.48 -11.20
CA GLY A 56 7.69 3.34 -10.35
C GLY A 56 6.68 2.21 -10.48
N PRO A 57 6.93 1.11 -9.75
CA PRO A 57 6.08 -0.06 -9.74
C PRO A 57 4.70 0.15 -9.10
N SER A 58 4.54 1.22 -8.31
CA SER A 58 3.37 1.50 -7.49
C SER A 58 3.07 3.00 -7.49
N PRO A 59 1.79 3.41 -7.46
CA PRO A 59 1.43 4.83 -7.41
C PRO A 59 1.85 5.47 -6.07
N LEU A 60 1.90 6.80 -6.06
CA LEU A 60 2.09 7.56 -4.82
C LEU A 60 0.76 7.65 -4.06
N VAL A 61 0.77 7.34 -2.76
CA VAL A 61 -0.37 7.63 -1.87
C VAL A 61 -0.21 9.02 -1.25
N LEU A 62 -1.15 9.92 -1.53
CA LEU A 62 -1.15 11.30 -1.04
C LEU A 62 -2.34 11.53 -0.11
N ALA A 63 -2.09 12.09 1.07
CA ALA A 63 -3.09 12.61 1.99
C ALA A 63 -2.63 13.93 2.62
N THR A 64 -3.58 14.72 3.12
CA THR A 64 -3.34 16.05 3.69
C THR A 64 -3.75 16.08 5.16
N LYS A 65 -2.89 16.62 6.03
CA LYS A 65 -3.26 16.92 7.42
C LYS A 65 -4.04 18.23 7.46
N ALA A 66 -5.16 18.25 8.18
CA ALA A 66 -5.92 19.47 8.43
C ALA A 66 -5.20 20.36 9.46
#